data_AF-A0AAD2AQN0-F1
#
_entry.id   AF-A0AAD2AQN0-F1
#
_cell.length_a   1.000
_cell.length_b   1.000
_cell.length_c   1.000
_cell.angle_alpha   90.00
_cell.angle_beta   90.00
_cell.angle_gamma   90.00
#
_symmetry.space_group_name_H-M   'P 1'
#
loop_
_entity.id
_entity.type
_entity.pdbx_description
1 polymer ?
#
loop_
_entity_poly.entity_id
_entity_poly.type
_entity_poly.pdbx_seq_one_letter_code
_entity_poly.pdbx_strand_id
1 'polypeptide(L)'
;MSTPKNQKACRNYKRNTASPRKWLKHFRNVAEAKTAAQIYVALCELVPRLLERGQRPEVVEHDLSQLLGERGFFVAPVVNDYALQRGAV
;
A
#
# COMPACT_ATOMS: atom_id res chain seq x y z
N MET A 1 31.79 -19.44 -33.47
CA MET A 1 30.32 -19.51 -33.59
C MET A 1 29.72 -18.91 -32.33
N SER A 2 29.19 -17.69 -32.42
CA SER A 2 28.70 -16.96 -31.25
C SER A 2 27.19 -17.15 -31.14
N THR A 3 26.73 -17.85 -30.10
CA THR A 3 25.31 -18.04 -29.80
C THR A 3 24.63 -16.69 -29.51
N PRO A 4 23.51 -16.34 -30.16
CA PRO A 4 22.81 -15.10 -29.89
C PRO A 4 22.16 -15.16 -28.51
N LYS A 5 22.57 -14.24 -27.62
CA LYS A 5 21.96 -14.03 -26.30
C LYS A 5 20.47 -13.74 -26.48
N ASN A 6 19.64 -14.66 -26.00
CA ASN A 6 18.19 -14.58 -26.00
C ASN A 6 17.70 -13.40 -25.13
N GLN A 7 17.77 -12.18 -25.68
CA GLN A 7 17.25 -10.95 -25.07
C GLN A 7 15.71 -10.95 -24.92
N LYS A 8 15.00 -11.95 -25.48
CA LYS A 8 13.54 -12.05 -25.41
C LYS A 8 13.04 -12.72 -24.13
N ALA A 9 13.87 -13.45 -23.40
CA ALA A 9 13.48 -14.07 -22.12
C ALA A 9 13.07 -13.03 -21.06
N CYS A 10 13.67 -11.82 -21.09
CA CYS A 10 13.36 -10.74 -20.16
C CYS A 10 12.08 -9.96 -20.52
N ARG A 11 11.44 -10.21 -21.67
CA ARG A 11 10.21 -9.49 -22.09
C ARG A 11 8.92 -10.19 -21.69
N ASN A 12 9.00 -11.45 -21.23
CA ASN A 12 7.85 -12.31 -20.96
C ASN A 12 7.63 -12.62 -19.48
N TYR A 13 8.17 -11.81 -18.56
CA TYR A 13 7.60 -11.81 -17.22
C TYR A 13 6.21 -11.20 -17.37
N LYS A 14 5.18 -12.06 -17.50
CA LYS A 14 3.81 -11.66 -17.20
C LYS A 14 3.89 -10.89 -15.90
N ARG A 15 3.70 -9.57 -16.00
CA ARG A 15 3.80 -8.65 -14.88
C ARG A 15 2.67 -9.04 -13.95
N ASN A 16 2.94 -10.00 -13.09
CA ASN A 16 1.96 -10.55 -12.18
C ASN A 16 1.49 -9.38 -11.35
N THR A 17 0.29 -8.87 -11.64
CA THR A 17 -0.30 -7.71 -10.98
C THR A 17 -0.57 -7.98 -9.51
N ALA A 18 -0.45 -9.26 -9.10
CA ALA A 18 -0.43 -9.72 -7.72
C ALA A 18 0.94 -9.64 -7.02
N SER A 19 2.02 -9.21 -7.69
CA SER A 19 3.33 -9.11 -7.02
C SER A 19 3.28 -8.06 -5.91
N PRO A 20 3.67 -8.41 -4.66
CA PRO A 20 3.73 -7.46 -3.54
C PRO A 20 4.56 -6.20 -3.85
N ARG A 21 5.53 -6.33 -4.76
CA ARG A 21 6.42 -5.24 -5.19
C ARG A 21 5.69 -4.06 -5.84
N LYS A 22 4.51 -4.29 -6.45
CA LYS A 22 3.70 -3.20 -7.04
C LYS A 22 3.24 -2.20 -5.98
N TRP A 23 3.03 -2.68 -4.75
CA TRP A 23 2.45 -1.90 -3.65
C TRP A 23 3.50 -1.30 -2.72
N LEU A 24 4.76 -1.79 -2.78
CA LEU A 24 5.88 -1.28 -1.98
C LEU A 24 6.01 0.24 -2.05
N LYS A 25 5.70 0.86 -3.20
CA LYS A 25 5.73 2.32 -3.33
C LYS A 25 4.78 3.03 -2.37
N HIS A 26 3.59 2.49 -2.12
CA HIS A 26 2.59 3.13 -1.25
C HIS A 26 2.99 3.01 0.21
N PHE A 27 3.49 1.86 0.63
CA PHE A 27 4.09 1.69 1.96
C PHE A 27 5.31 2.59 2.16
N ARG A 28 6.17 2.70 1.14
CA ARG A 28 7.33 3.61 1.14
C ARG A 28 6.89 5.07 1.33
N ASN A 29 5.85 5.51 0.62
CA ASN A 29 5.33 6.87 0.76
C ASN A 29 4.86 7.15 2.20
N VAL A 30 4.20 6.19 2.86
CA VAL A 30 3.78 6.34 4.27
C VAL A 30 4.99 6.42 5.19
N ALA A 31 6.01 5.58 5.00
CA ALA A 31 7.21 5.57 5.82
C ALA A 31 8.07 6.85 5.65
N GLU A 32 8.21 7.34 4.41
CA GLU A 32 9.02 8.53 4.08
C GLU A 32 8.30 9.86 4.38
N ALA A 33 6.98 9.85 4.56
CA ALA A 33 6.21 11.05 4.89
C ALA A 33 6.71 11.68 6.21
N LYS A 34 6.95 13.00 6.20
CA LYS A 34 7.50 13.74 7.34
C LYS A 34 6.50 14.65 8.03
N THR A 35 5.42 15.02 7.34
CA THR A 35 4.40 15.92 7.85
C THR A 35 3.05 15.22 7.93
N ALA A 36 2.16 15.70 8.81
CA ALA A 36 0.80 15.17 8.92
C ALA A 36 0.06 15.20 7.57
N ALA A 37 0.23 16.27 6.78
CA ALA A 37 -0.37 16.38 5.45
C ALA A 37 0.16 15.31 4.48
N GLN A 38 1.46 15.04 4.48
CA GLN A 38 2.06 13.99 3.65
C GLN A 38 1.60 12.60 4.08
N ILE A 39 1.52 12.36 5.39
CA ILE A 39 1.00 11.11 5.95
C ILE A 39 -0.44 10.90 5.49
N TYR A 40 -1.28 11.94 5.61
CA TYR A 40 -2.68 11.88 5.20
C TYR A 40 -2.83 11.53 3.71
N VAL A 41 -2.10 12.22 2.82
CA VAL A 41 -2.09 11.92 1.38
C VAL A 41 -1.65 10.47 1.12
N ALA A 42 -0.59 10.01 1.78
CA ALA A 42 -0.08 8.65 1.61
C ALA A 42 -1.09 7.59 2.11
N LEU A 43 -1.81 7.86 3.20
CA LEU A 43 -2.87 7.00 3.72
C LEU A 43 -4.09 6.97 2.79
N CYS A 44 -4.53 8.12 2.26
CA CYS A 44 -5.59 8.20 1.26
C CYS A 44 -5.26 7.39 0.01
N GLU A 45 -3.99 7.24 -0.34
CA GLU A 45 -3.59 6.31 -1.40
C GLU A 45 -3.59 4.85 -0.91
N LEU A 46 -3.01 4.55 0.25
CA LEU A 46 -2.77 3.17 0.68
C LEU A 46 -4.04 2.46 1.16
N VAL A 47 -4.82 3.09 2.04
CA VAL A 47 -5.95 2.46 2.74
C VAL A 47 -7.01 1.89 1.78
N PRO A 48 -7.50 2.63 0.76
CA PRO A 48 -8.48 2.08 -0.17
C PRO A 48 -8.00 0.81 -0.86
N ARG A 49 -6.71 0.76 -1.23
CA ARG A 49 -6.10 -0.38 -1.94
C ARG A 49 -5.97 -1.60 -1.04
N LEU A 50 -5.74 -1.40 0.25
CA LEU A 50 -5.71 -2.50 1.24
C LEU A 50 -7.11 -3.09 1.42
N LEU A 51 -8.12 -2.23 1.54
CA LEU A 51 -9.51 -2.64 1.63
C LEU A 51 -10.02 -3.31 0.33
N GLU A 52 -9.60 -2.85 -0.85
CA GLU A 52 -9.87 -3.52 -2.15
C GLU A 52 -9.39 -4.95 -2.22
N ARG A 53 -8.32 -5.24 -1.49
CA ARG A 53 -7.74 -6.58 -1.44
C ARG A 53 -8.41 -7.47 -0.40
N GLY A 54 -9.45 -6.98 0.26
CA GLY A 54 -10.19 -7.71 1.29
C GLY A 54 -9.46 -7.77 2.63
N GLN A 55 -8.49 -6.87 2.88
CA GLN A 55 -7.98 -6.74 4.25
C GLN A 55 -9.07 -6.16 5.14
N ARG A 56 -9.16 -6.70 6.36
CA ARG A 56 -10.09 -6.22 7.39
C ARG A 56 -9.67 -4.83 7.88
N PRO A 57 -10.60 -3.88 8.04
CA PRO A 57 -10.30 -2.55 8.56
C PRO A 57 -9.48 -2.57 9.86
N GLU A 58 -9.85 -3.43 10.81
CA GLU A 58 -9.15 -3.57 12.10
C GLU A 58 -7.67 -3.96 11.93
N VAL A 59 -7.34 -4.80 10.95
CA VAL A 59 -5.96 -5.21 10.65
C VAL A 59 -5.19 -4.05 10.02
N VAL A 60 -5.82 -3.35 9.07
CA VAL A 60 -5.23 -2.18 8.41
C VAL A 60 -4.94 -1.07 9.42
N GLU A 61 -5.89 -0.79 10.31
CA GLU A 61 -5.73 0.18 11.40
C GLU A 61 -4.60 -0.21 12.34
N HIS A 62 -4.57 -1.47 12.79
CA HIS A 62 -3.54 -1.96 13.70
C HIS A 62 -2.13 -1.79 13.10
N ASP A 63 -1.90 -2.32 11.89
CA ASP A 63 -0.60 -2.28 11.22
C ASP A 63 -0.11 -0.84 10.98
N LEU A 64 -1.02 0.04 10.54
CA LEU A 64 -0.67 1.43 10.29
C LEU A 64 -0.47 2.23 11.59
N SER A 65 -1.18 1.88 12.66
CA SER A 65 -0.99 2.48 13.97
C SER A 65 0.35 2.06 14.59
N GLN A 66 0.84 0.85 14.32
CA GLN A 66 2.22 0.47 14.68
C GLN A 66 3.25 1.30 13.91
N LEU A 67 3.01 1.57 12.64
CA LEU A 67 3.94 2.32 11.80
C LEU A 67 3.97 3.83 12.11
N LEU A 68 2.81 4.41 12.43
CA LEU A 68 2.62 5.86 12.56
C LEU A 68 2.37 6.32 14.00
N GLY A 69 2.09 5.40 14.92
CA GLY A 69 1.80 5.69 16.33
C GLY A 69 3.00 6.30 17.05
N GLU A 70 4.23 5.84 16.75
CA GLU A 70 5.47 6.45 17.27
C GLU A 70 5.64 7.91 16.81
N ARG A 71 4.97 8.30 15.73
CA ARG A 71 4.97 9.66 15.18
C ARG A 71 3.78 10.50 15.68
N GLY A 72 2.99 9.98 16.62
CA GLY A 72 1.83 10.67 17.20
C GLY A 72 0.65 10.83 16.23
N PHE A 73 0.60 10.06 15.14
CA PHE A 73 -0.47 10.16 14.15
C PHE A 73 -1.55 9.11 14.40
N PHE A 74 -2.81 9.56 14.44
CA PHE A 74 -3.96 8.69 14.70
C PHE A 74 -4.60 8.24 13.39
N VAL A 75 -4.52 6.93 13.09
CA VAL A 75 -4.89 6.37 11.77
C VAL A 75 -6.35 5.93 11.69
N ALA A 76 -6.97 5.61 12.83
CA ALA A 76 -8.34 5.09 12.91
C ALA A 76 -9.39 5.92 12.13
N PRO A 77 -9.40 7.27 12.16
CA PRO A 77 -10.39 8.05 11.43
C PRO A 77 -10.31 7.81 9.91
N VAL A 78 -9.10 7.75 9.37
CA VAL A 78 -8.88 7.54 7.94
C VAL A 78 -9.34 6.14 7.52
N VAL A 79 -9.02 5.12 8.32
CA VAL A 79 -9.40 3.73 8.01
C VAL A 79 -10.92 3.55 8.10
N ASN A 80 -11.55 4.11 9.15
CA ASN A 80 -12.99 4.05 9.32
C ASN A 80 -13.75 4.76 8.20
N ASP A 81 -13.31 5.95 7.78
CA ASP A 81 -13.95 6.68 6.68
C ASP A 81 -13.97 5.85 5.39
N TYR A 82 -12.86 5.20 5.05
CA TYR A 82 -12.79 4.35 3.85
C TYR A 82 -13.52 3.01 4.01
N ALA A 83 -13.57 2.44 5.22
CA ALA A 83 -14.35 1.24 5.51
C ALA A 83 -15.85 1.50 5.36
N LEU A 84 -16.34 2.61 5.94
CA LEU A 84 -17.74 3.04 5.83
C LEU A 84 -18.14 3.35 4.39
N GLN A 85 -17.30 4.04 3.63
CA GLN A 85 -17.54 4.29 2.19
C GLN A 85 -17.68 3.00 1.37
N ARG A 86 -17.12 1.89 1.85
CA ARG A 86 -17.19 0.58 1.18
C ARG A 86 -18.29 -0.33 1.70
N GLY A 87 -19.08 0.11 2.68
CA GLY A 87 -20.10 -0.73 3.31
C GLY A 87 -19.52 -1.87 4.15
N ALA A 88 -18.28 -1.74 4.63
CA ALA A 88 -17.78 -2.59 5.70
C ALA A 88 -18.45 -2.13 7.01
N VAL A 89 -19.51 -2.85 7.41
CA VAL A 89 -20.23 -2.68 8.67
C VAL A 89 -20.08 -3.95 9.49
#